data_AF-A0A4Q3UG62-F1
#
_entry.id   AF-A0A4Q3UG62-F1
#
_cell.length_a   1.000
_cell.length_b   1.000
_cell.length_c   1.000
_cell.angle_alpha   90.00
_cell.angle_beta   90.00
_cell.angle_gamma   90.00
#
_symmetry.space_group_name_H-M   'P 1'
#
loop_
_entity.id
_entity.type
_entity.pdbx_description
1 polymer ?
#
loop_
_entity_poly.entity_id
_entity_poly.type
_entity_poly.pdbx_seq_one_letter_code
_entity_poly.pdbx_strand_id
1 'polypeptide(L)'
;MKGIPPEIDALMWQIAENGNPVAQAEFEARHARFGPELTRRIRMVGELRQAGKAVVHRPTFTPRPARVAPAPKWAIGAAAGLAVVAIAAVVFVSTTSGPKPSPRVQPNPVIKWSPKVAPPAPNPEVPNPTPIEEPPIPIKEPKPEVVKDYSKPRDVRIEDTQLIAAITLVAQGSGLQVTVAPGFKDQRVSLDYRGLSALDILQAMGEQYGFTVFQESEGHLLVVPARSDEDSPRRVGA
;
A
#
# COMPACT_ATOMS: atom_id res chain seq x y z
N MET A 1 15.57 23.36 -23.02
CA MET A 1 15.99 22.37 -24.02
C MET A 1 15.28 22.71 -25.32
N LYS A 2 15.97 23.30 -26.30
CA LYS A 2 15.33 23.81 -27.53
C LYS A 2 15.90 23.05 -28.73
N GLY A 3 15.03 22.33 -29.45
CA GLY A 3 15.36 21.75 -30.75
C GLY A 3 15.23 20.23 -30.89
N ILE A 4 14.76 19.52 -29.86
CA ILE A 4 14.48 18.07 -29.96
C ILE A 4 12.96 17.91 -30.09
N PRO A 5 12.44 17.27 -31.15
CA PRO A 5 11.04 16.92 -31.26
C PRO A 5 10.59 16.03 -30.09
N PRO A 6 9.38 16.22 -29.53
CA PRO A 6 8.93 15.52 -28.33
C PRO A 6 8.93 13.98 -28.49
N GLU A 7 8.65 13.50 -29.70
CA GLU A 7 8.68 12.06 -30.02
C GLU A 7 10.09 11.47 -29.92
N ILE A 8 11.09 12.18 -30.45
CA ILE A 8 12.50 11.78 -30.38
C ILE A 8 12.99 11.87 -28.93
N ASP A 9 12.52 12.87 -28.18
CA ASP A 9 12.81 13.04 -26.76
C ASP A 9 12.35 11.83 -25.94
N ALA A 10 11.10 11.41 -26.13
CA ALA A 10 10.50 10.24 -25.48
C ALA A 10 11.26 8.96 -25.84
N LEU A 11 11.60 8.78 -27.12
CA LEU A 11 12.33 7.62 -27.61
C LEU A 11 13.75 7.55 -26.97
N MET A 12 14.46 8.67 -26.87
CA MET A 12 15.76 8.71 -26.20
C MET A 12 15.68 8.37 -24.71
N TRP A 13 14.64 8.81 -24.01
CA TRP A 13 14.41 8.43 -22.62
C TRP A 13 14.15 6.93 -22.47
N GLN A 14 13.31 6.36 -23.34
CA GLN A 14 13.03 4.93 -23.35
C GLN A 14 14.30 4.08 -23.61
N ILE A 15 15.18 4.51 -24.53
CA ILE A 15 16.46 3.82 -24.78
C ILE A 15 17.37 3.92 -23.55
N ALA A 16 17.46 5.11 -22.95
CA ALA A 16 18.31 5.35 -21.78
C ALA A 16 17.88 4.52 -20.55
N GLU A 17 16.58 4.35 -20.33
CA GLU A 17 16.04 3.54 -19.23
C GLU A 17 16.28 2.04 -19.43
N ASN A 18 16.03 1.54 -20.65
CA ASN A 18 16.16 0.12 -20.97
C ASN A 18 17.62 -0.34 -21.12
N GLY A 19 18.53 0.55 -21.51
CA GLY A 19 19.95 0.24 -21.69
C GLY A 19 20.24 -0.78 -22.78
N ASN A 20 19.38 -0.86 -23.82
CA ASN A 20 19.53 -1.82 -24.91
C ASN A 20 20.53 -1.29 -25.97
N PRO A 21 21.69 -1.94 -26.17
CA PRO A 21 22.71 -1.47 -27.11
C PRO A 21 22.27 -1.57 -28.57
N VAL A 22 21.36 -2.50 -28.91
CA VAL A 22 20.84 -2.66 -30.27
C VAL A 22 19.94 -1.48 -30.63
N ALA A 23 19.05 -1.09 -29.70
CA ALA A 23 18.18 0.06 -29.88
C ALA A 23 18.96 1.38 -29.96
N GLN A 24 20.06 1.50 -29.22
CA GLN A 24 20.98 2.64 -29.33
C GLN A 24 21.60 2.73 -30.72
N ALA A 25 22.17 1.63 -31.25
CA ALA A 25 22.79 1.62 -32.57
C ALA A 25 21.79 1.94 -33.69
N GLU A 26 20.58 1.38 -33.62
CA GLU A 26 19.50 1.69 -34.56
C GLU A 26 19.07 3.17 -34.48
N PHE A 27 19.01 3.73 -33.28
CA PHE A 27 18.67 5.14 -33.09
C PHE A 27 19.76 6.06 -33.64
N GLU A 28 21.04 5.77 -33.38
CA GLU A 28 22.16 6.55 -33.91
C GLU A 28 22.21 6.50 -35.44
N ALA A 29 21.86 5.35 -36.05
CA ALA A 29 21.74 5.23 -37.50
C ALA A 29 20.62 6.09 -38.09
N ARG A 30 19.45 6.17 -37.42
CA ARG A 30 18.28 6.94 -37.90
C ARG A 30 18.35 8.42 -37.53
N HIS A 31 19.01 8.75 -36.43
CA HIS A 31 18.95 10.05 -35.77
C HIS A 31 20.35 10.54 -35.35
N ALA A 32 21.32 10.47 -36.26
CA ALA A 32 22.73 10.80 -36.00
C ALA A 32 22.95 12.16 -35.31
N ARG A 33 22.11 13.17 -35.60
CA ARG A 33 22.17 14.50 -34.97
C ARG A 33 21.97 14.47 -33.45
N PHE A 34 21.21 13.51 -32.94
CA PHE A 34 20.82 13.43 -31.53
C PHE A 34 21.68 12.43 -30.71
N GLY A 35 22.65 11.76 -31.34
CA GLY A 35 23.55 10.82 -30.67
C GLY A 35 24.23 11.37 -29.40
N PRO A 36 24.80 12.59 -29.42
CA PRO A 36 25.44 13.16 -28.22
C PRO A 36 24.47 13.37 -27.04
N GLU A 37 23.21 13.72 -27.33
CA GLU A 37 22.17 13.89 -26.31
C GLU A 37 21.71 12.56 -25.75
N LEU A 38 21.58 11.52 -26.58
CA LEU A 38 21.28 10.16 -26.12
C LEU A 38 22.38 9.65 -25.17
N THR A 39 23.66 9.79 -25.53
CA THR A 39 24.78 9.38 -24.68
C THR A 39 24.79 10.11 -23.33
N ARG A 40 24.48 11.41 -23.32
CA ARG A 40 24.34 12.19 -22.08
C ARG A 40 23.23 11.64 -21.19
N ARG A 41 22.08 11.27 -21.76
CA ARG A 41 20.95 10.70 -21.00
C ARG A 41 21.25 9.31 -20.46
N ILE A 42 21.83 8.43 -21.28
CA ILE A 42 22.26 7.09 -20.84
C ILE A 42 23.18 7.21 -19.63
N ARG A 43 24.17 8.10 -19.69
CA ARG A 43 25.10 8.34 -18.58
C ARG A 43 24.37 8.82 -17.32
N MET A 44 23.50 9.81 -17.45
CA MET A 44 22.73 10.37 -16.34
C MET A 44 21.85 9.31 -15.65
N VAL A 45 21.11 8.52 -16.44
CA VAL A 45 20.28 7.43 -15.92
C VAL A 45 21.15 6.37 -15.24
N GLY A 46 22.31 6.05 -15.82
CA GLY A 46 23.29 5.15 -15.21
C GLY A 46 23.78 5.64 -13.85
N GLU A 47 24.16 6.91 -13.74
CA GLU A 47 24.60 7.56 -12.49
C GLU A 47 23.48 7.56 -11.44
N LEU A 48 22.24 7.86 -11.81
CA LEU A 48 21.10 7.81 -10.89
C LEU A 48 20.80 6.39 -10.40
N ARG A 49 20.85 5.39 -11.29
CA ARG A 49 20.68 3.98 -10.91
C ARG A 49 21.77 3.49 -9.97
N GLN A 50 23.00 4.00 -10.11
CA GLN A 50 24.10 3.70 -9.20
C GLN A 50 23.96 4.45 -7.87
N ALA A 51 23.53 5.71 -7.89
CA ALA A 51 23.31 6.50 -6.68
C ALA A 51 22.26 5.88 -5.75
N GLY A 52 21.17 5.31 -6.31
CA GLY A 52 20.17 4.57 -5.52
C GLY A 52 20.69 3.28 -4.88
N LYS A 53 21.81 2.73 -5.39
CA LYS A 53 22.48 1.54 -4.84
C LYS A 53 23.67 1.88 -3.97
N ALA A 54 24.06 3.15 -3.88
CA ALA A 54 25.12 3.57 -2.99
C ALA A 54 24.67 3.24 -1.57
N VAL A 55 25.40 2.33 -0.92
CA VAL A 55 25.20 1.99 0.48
C VAL A 55 25.60 3.22 1.29
N VAL A 56 24.64 4.11 1.52
CA VAL A 56 24.81 5.24 2.42
C VAL A 56 25.09 4.63 3.80
N HIS A 57 26.33 4.76 4.27
CA HIS A 57 26.70 4.37 5.62
C HIS A 57 25.93 5.28 6.58
N ARG A 58 24.72 4.86 6.95
CA ARG A 58 23.88 5.56 7.92
C ARG A 58 24.55 5.35 9.28
N PRO A 59 25.08 6.42 9.93
CA PRO A 59 25.67 6.27 11.25
C PRO A 59 24.61 5.71 12.18
N THR A 60 24.89 4.52 12.73
CA THR A 60 23.98 3.87 13.67
C THR A 60 24.08 4.62 14.98
N PHE A 61 22.95 5.17 15.43
CA PHE A 61 22.88 5.81 16.74
C PHE A 61 23.01 4.71 17.79
N THR A 62 24.18 4.58 18.40
CA THR A 62 24.38 3.69 19.54
C THR A 62 23.87 4.42 20.78
N PRO A 63 22.74 3.98 21.39
CA PRO A 63 22.26 4.62 22.60
C PRO A 63 23.35 4.51 23.67
N ARG A 64 23.70 5.66 24.25
CA ARG A 64 24.64 5.72 25.39
C ARG A 64 24.10 4.80 26.49
N PRO A 65 24.85 3.81 26.97
CA PRO A 65 24.36 2.94 28.03
C PRO A 65 23.97 3.80 29.23
N ALA A 66 22.71 3.68 29.65
CA ALA A 66 22.21 4.37 30.82
C ALA A 66 23.06 3.95 32.01
N ARG A 67 23.63 4.92 32.74
CA ARG A 67 24.27 4.63 34.03
C ARG A 67 23.17 4.17 34.98
N VAL A 68 23.09 2.86 35.20
CA VAL A 68 22.22 2.29 36.22
C VAL A 68 22.79 2.73 37.57
N ALA A 69 22.15 3.71 38.20
CA ALA A 69 22.46 4.06 39.58
C ALA A 69 22.12 2.84 40.47
N PRO A 70 22.96 2.50 41.45
CA PRO A 70 22.67 1.39 42.35
C PRO A 70 21.34 1.65 43.06
N ALA A 71 20.40 0.71 42.91
CA ALA A 71 19.09 0.82 43.53
C ALA A 71 19.23 0.93 45.06
N PRO A 72 18.53 1.86 45.71
CA PRO A 72 18.66 2.06 47.15
C PRO A 72 18.04 0.87 47.90
N LYS A 73 18.72 0.41 48.96
CA LYS A 73 18.45 -0.84 49.68
C LYS A 73 17.03 -0.98 50.26
N TRP A 74 16.29 0.12 50.38
CA TRP A 74 14.89 0.12 50.84
C TRP A 74 13.90 -0.39 49.76
N ALA A 75 14.28 -0.39 48.48
CA ALA A 75 13.41 -0.84 47.39
C ALA A 75 13.18 -2.35 47.36
N ILE A 76 14.05 -3.14 47.99
CA ILE A 76 13.93 -4.62 48.05
C ILE A 76 12.79 -5.04 49.00
N GLY A 77 12.47 -4.22 50.02
CA GLY A 77 11.40 -4.53 50.98
C GLY A 77 9.98 -4.31 50.45
N ALA A 78 9.79 -3.39 49.49
CA ALA A 78 8.46 -3.02 48.98
C ALA A 78 7.88 -4.06 47.99
N ALA A 79 8.72 -4.80 47.27
CA ALA A 79 8.27 -5.78 46.28
C ALA A 79 7.58 -7.01 46.89
N ALA A 80 7.94 -7.39 48.13
CA ALA A 80 7.35 -8.55 48.80
C ALA A 80 5.90 -8.30 49.27
N GLY A 81 5.54 -7.05 49.60
CA GLY A 81 4.20 -6.71 50.09
C GLY A 81 3.12 -6.72 49.00
N LEU A 82 3.45 -6.31 47.77
CA LEU A 82 2.47 -6.24 46.66
C LEU A 82 2.10 -7.63 46.09
N ALA A 83 2.99 -8.62 46.19
CA ALA A 83 2.72 -9.97 45.72
C ALA A 83 1.60 -10.67 46.51
N VAL A 84 1.47 -10.39 47.82
CA VAL A 84 0.44 -11.00 48.67
C VAL A 84 -0.95 -10.41 48.38
N VAL A 85 -1.04 -9.11 48.08
CA VAL A 85 -2.30 -8.44 47.73
C VAL A 85 -2.85 -8.92 46.38
N ALA A 86 -1.98 -9.18 45.40
CA ALA A 86 -2.41 -9.68 44.09
C ALA A 86 -3.04 -11.09 44.16
N ILE A 87 -2.50 -11.98 45.03
CA ILE A 87 -3.06 -13.33 45.21
C ILE A 87 -4.45 -13.27 45.85
N ALA A 88 -4.65 -12.40 46.84
CA ALA A 88 -5.96 -12.22 47.48
C ALA A 88 -7.03 -11.67 46.52
N ALA A 89 -6.67 -10.76 45.61
CA ALA A 89 -7.58 -10.22 44.61
C ALA A 89 -8.03 -11.27 43.58
N VAL A 90 -7.14 -12.18 43.17
CA VAL A 90 -7.48 -13.26 42.22
C VAL A 90 -8.46 -14.27 42.83
N VAL A 91 -8.30 -14.62 44.10
CA VAL A 91 -9.20 -15.56 44.80
C VAL A 91 -10.60 -14.96 45.02
N PHE A 92 -10.69 -13.65 45.25
CA PHE A 92 -11.97 -12.97 45.43
C PHE A 92 -12.74 -12.82 44.11
N VAL A 93 -12.06 -12.52 43.00
CA VAL A 93 -12.70 -12.40 41.67
C VAL A 93 -13.16 -13.76 41.13
N SER A 94 -12.43 -14.85 41.42
CA SER A 94 -12.81 -16.19 40.95
C SER A 94 -14.01 -16.78 41.69
N THR A 95 -14.29 -16.34 42.93
CA THR A 95 -15.41 -16.85 43.74
C THR A 95 -16.71 -16.05 43.59
N THR A 96 -16.64 -14.81 43.08
CA THR A 96 -17.80 -13.90 42.96
C THR A 96 -18.26 -13.65 41.52
N SER A 97 -17.46 -14.04 40.52
CA SER A 97 -17.83 -13.89 39.11
C SER A 97 -18.79 -15.00 38.69
N GLY A 98 -20.09 -14.70 38.67
CA GLY A 98 -21.10 -15.53 38.00
C GLY A 98 -20.83 -15.68 36.49
N PRO A 99 -21.56 -16.59 35.81
CA PRO A 99 -21.37 -16.86 34.39
C PRO A 99 -21.51 -15.57 33.55
N LYS A 100 -20.50 -15.29 32.71
CA LYS A 100 -20.53 -14.17 31.77
C LYS A 100 -21.82 -14.26 30.92
N PRO A 101 -22.61 -13.18 30.78
CA PRO A 101 -23.73 -13.17 29.85
C PRO A 101 -23.20 -13.40 28.43
N SER A 102 -23.74 -14.39 27.73
CA SER A 102 -23.43 -14.67 26.33
C SER A 102 -23.70 -13.42 25.48
N PRO A 103 -22.82 -13.09 24.51
CA PRO A 103 -23.09 -11.99 23.57
C PRO A 103 -24.39 -12.27 22.83
N ARG A 104 -25.35 -11.34 22.93
CA ARG A 104 -26.57 -11.36 22.15
C ARG A 104 -26.18 -11.17 20.68
N VAL A 105 -26.30 -12.24 19.88
CA VAL A 105 -26.19 -12.16 18.43
C VAL A 105 -27.33 -11.27 17.93
N GLN A 106 -27.01 -10.04 17.53
CA GLN A 106 -27.95 -9.22 16.77
C GLN A 106 -28.04 -9.80 15.36
N PRO A 107 -29.22 -10.09 14.82
CA PRO A 107 -29.36 -10.52 13.44
C PRO A 107 -28.97 -9.35 12.52
N ASN A 108 -27.88 -9.51 11.77
CA ASN A 108 -27.54 -8.61 10.67
C ASN A 108 -28.72 -8.56 9.69
N PRO A 109 -29.14 -7.37 9.22
CA PRO A 109 -30.12 -7.30 8.14
C PRO A 109 -29.51 -7.94 6.88
N VAL A 110 -30.21 -8.96 6.37
CA VAL A 110 -29.89 -9.59 5.09
C VAL A 110 -30.16 -8.56 3.98
N ILE A 111 -29.10 -7.95 3.45
CA ILE A 111 -29.17 -7.16 2.22
C ILE A 111 -29.38 -8.13 1.06
N LYS A 112 -30.63 -8.25 0.59
CA LYS A 112 -30.97 -8.95 -0.65
C LYS A 112 -30.48 -8.11 -1.83
N TRP A 113 -29.32 -8.47 -2.37
CA TRP A 113 -28.90 -8.01 -3.70
C TRP A 113 -29.79 -8.67 -4.74
N SER A 114 -30.60 -7.87 -5.45
CA SER A 114 -31.28 -8.32 -6.67
C SER A 114 -30.43 -7.88 -7.87
N PRO A 115 -29.78 -8.78 -8.62
CA PRO A 115 -29.14 -8.42 -9.87
C PRO A 115 -30.24 -8.21 -10.90
N LYS A 116 -30.47 -6.96 -11.31
CA LYS A 116 -31.32 -6.69 -12.48
C LYS A 116 -30.52 -7.02 -13.74
N VAL A 117 -30.55 -8.29 -14.13
CA VAL A 117 -30.06 -8.74 -15.43
C VAL A 117 -31.06 -8.22 -16.48
N ALA A 118 -30.62 -7.28 -17.30
CA ALA A 118 -31.32 -6.93 -18.54
C ALA A 118 -31.08 -8.05 -19.57
N PRO A 119 -32.09 -8.49 -20.33
CA PRO A 119 -31.92 -9.50 -21.35
C PRO A 119 -31.04 -8.99 -22.51
N PRO A 120 -30.26 -9.87 -23.17
CA PRO A 120 -29.43 -9.49 -24.30
C PRO A 120 -30.30 -9.11 -25.50
N ALA A 121 -30.04 -7.93 -26.08
CA ALA A 121 -30.66 -7.53 -27.33
C ALA A 121 -30.18 -8.44 -28.49
N PRO A 122 -31.05 -8.75 -29.46
CA PRO A 122 -30.68 -9.54 -30.62
C PRO A 122 -29.71 -8.77 -31.51
N ASN A 123 -28.64 -9.44 -31.90
CA ASN A 123 -27.60 -8.98 -32.81
C ASN A 123 -28.18 -8.74 -34.22
N PRO A 124 -28.18 -7.51 -34.77
CA PRO A 124 -28.42 -7.30 -36.19
C PRO A 124 -27.11 -7.46 -36.96
N GLU A 125 -27.16 -8.28 -37.99
CA GLU A 125 -26.12 -8.50 -38.99
C GLU A 125 -25.54 -7.18 -39.54
N VAL A 126 -24.24 -7.23 -39.81
CA VAL A 126 -23.47 -6.19 -40.50
C VAL A 126 -23.91 -6.13 -41.97
N PRO A 127 -24.15 -4.91 -42.49
CA PRO A 127 -23.51 -4.55 -43.75
C PRO A 127 -22.82 -3.18 -43.65
N ASN A 128 -21.52 -3.18 -43.95
CA ASN A 128 -20.75 -1.99 -44.34
C ASN A 128 -20.96 -1.77 -45.86
N PRO A 129 -20.58 -0.64 -46.51
CA PRO A 129 -20.23 0.71 -46.03
C PRO A 129 -20.97 1.84 -46.79
N THR A 130 -21.22 3.01 -46.18
CA THR A 130 -21.24 4.29 -46.91
C THR A 130 -20.87 5.45 -45.97
N PRO A 131 -20.04 6.44 -46.39
CA PRO A 131 -19.50 7.48 -45.51
C PRO A 131 -20.58 8.48 -45.11
N ILE A 132 -20.73 8.74 -43.81
CA ILE A 132 -21.59 9.81 -43.29
C ILE A 132 -20.68 10.72 -42.45
N GLU A 133 -20.53 11.96 -42.92
CA GLU A 133 -19.96 13.09 -42.17
C GLU A 133 -20.64 13.19 -40.80
N GLU A 134 -19.87 13.01 -39.72
CA GLU A 134 -20.36 13.22 -38.37
C GLU A 134 -20.18 14.71 -37.98
N PRO A 135 -21.24 15.43 -37.59
CA PRO A 135 -21.14 16.79 -37.07
C PRO A 135 -20.40 16.84 -35.72
N PRO A 136 -19.84 17.99 -35.32
CA PRO A 136 -18.91 18.09 -34.19
C PRO A 136 -19.56 17.65 -32.87
N ILE A 137 -18.93 16.66 -32.23
CA ILE A 137 -19.29 16.18 -30.89
C ILE A 137 -19.10 17.34 -29.89
N PRO A 138 -20.10 17.72 -29.08
CA PRO A 138 -19.92 18.67 -27.99
C PRO A 138 -18.90 18.11 -26.99
N ILE A 139 -17.79 18.85 -26.81
CA ILE A 139 -16.77 18.57 -25.80
C ILE A 139 -17.48 18.56 -24.44
N LYS A 140 -17.65 17.38 -23.83
CA LYS A 140 -17.95 17.29 -22.40
C LYS A 140 -16.75 17.87 -21.67
N GLU A 141 -16.95 19.04 -21.06
CA GLU A 141 -16.00 19.66 -20.14
C GLU A 141 -15.39 18.61 -19.20
N PRO A 142 -14.05 18.55 -19.07
CA PRO A 142 -13.43 17.74 -18.05
C PRO A 142 -13.88 18.29 -16.69
N LYS A 143 -14.65 17.47 -15.98
CA LYS A 143 -15.01 17.69 -14.57
C LYS A 143 -13.72 17.96 -13.79
N PRO A 144 -13.63 19.05 -13.02
CA PRO A 144 -12.39 19.44 -12.36
C PRO A 144 -11.87 18.29 -11.50
N GLU A 145 -10.61 17.90 -11.74
CA GLU A 145 -9.84 17.04 -10.85
C GLU A 145 -9.83 17.69 -9.48
N VAL A 146 -10.64 17.12 -8.59
CA VAL A 146 -10.59 17.44 -7.16
C VAL A 146 -9.18 17.06 -6.71
N VAL A 147 -8.37 18.08 -6.42
CA VAL A 147 -7.08 17.92 -5.74
C VAL A 147 -7.37 17.19 -4.43
N LYS A 148 -7.14 15.88 -4.43
CA LYS A 148 -7.44 15.01 -3.30
C LYS A 148 -6.33 15.20 -2.28
N ASP A 149 -6.63 15.93 -1.21
CA ASP A 149 -5.77 16.07 -0.04
C ASP A 149 -5.71 14.73 0.73
N TYR A 150 -4.85 13.81 0.26
CA TYR A 150 -4.60 12.51 0.90
C TYR A 150 -3.82 12.62 2.22
N SER A 151 -3.28 13.81 2.50
CA SER A 151 -2.44 14.16 3.67
C SER A 151 -3.26 14.51 4.92
N LYS A 152 -4.59 14.64 4.82
CA LYS A 152 -5.41 15.05 5.96
C LYS A 152 -5.52 13.95 7.02
N PRO A 153 -5.28 14.26 8.31
CA PRO A 153 -5.53 13.35 9.41
C PRO A 153 -6.99 12.90 9.44
N ARG A 154 -7.23 11.61 9.64
CA ARG A 154 -8.57 11.03 9.76
C ARG A 154 -8.63 9.98 10.85
N ASP A 155 -9.84 9.82 11.36
CA ASP A 155 -10.18 8.76 12.30
C ASP A 155 -10.86 7.62 11.53
N VAL A 156 -10.29 6.42 11.63
CA VAL A 156 -10.81 5.22 10.99
C VAL A 156 -11.06 4.18 12.06
N ARG A 157 -12.33 3.78 12.18
CA ARG A 157 -12.76 2.66 13.02
C ARG A 157 -13.48 1.63 12.16
N ILE A 158 -12.91 0.45 12.07
CA ILE A 158 -13.45 -0.68 11.29
C ILE A 158 -13.48 -1.90 12.22
N GLU A 159 -14.64 -2.54 12.31
CA GLU A 159 -14.82 -3.73 13.15
C GLU A 159 -15.12 -4.94 12.27
N ASP A 160 -14.50 -6.08 12.59
CA ASP A 160 -14.73 -7.39 11.98
C ASP A 160 -14.89 -7.41 10.44
N THR A 161 -13.93 -6.81 9.72
CA THR A 161 -13.97 -6.69 8.26
C THR A 161 -12.81 -7.44 7.61
N GLN A 162 -12.99 -7.92 6.37
CA GLN A 162 -11.91 -8.51 5.57
C GLN A 162 -10.76 -7.51 5.37
N LEU A 163 -9.51 -7.96 5.48
CA LEU A 163 -8.33 -7.11 5.37
C LEU A 163 -8.31 -6.35 4.05
N ILE A 164 -8.64 -7.03 2.95
CA ILE A 164 -8.69 -6.41 1.61
C ILE A 164 -9.76 -5.31 1.56
N ALA A 165 -10.93 -5.57 2.15
CA ALA A 165 -12.00 -4.59 2.24
C ALA A 165 -11.61 -3.40 3.14
N ALA A 166 -10.93 -3.64 4.26
CA ALA A 166 -10.44 -2.59 5.15
C ALA A 166 -9.42 -1.68 4.46
N ILE A 167 -8.46 -2.25 3.74
CA ILE A 167 -7.49 -1.51 2.92
C ILE A 167 -8.21 -0.65 1.88
N THR A 168 -9.18 -1.24 1.19
CA THR A 168 -9.96 -0.55 0.15
C THR A 168 -10.77 0.60 0.75
N LEU A 169 -11.37 0.43 1.93
CA LEU A 169 -12.14 1.45 2.62
C LEU A 169 -11.27 2.64 3.06
N VAL A 170 -10.09 2.36 3.63
CA VAL A 170 -9.13 3.41 4.03
C VAL A 170 -8.68 4.22 2.80
N ALA A 171 -8.37 3.54 1.70
CA ALA A 171 -7.95 4.18 0.46
C ALA A 171 -9.08 4.97 -0.21
N GLN A 172 -10.27 4.40 -0.34
CA GLN A 172 -11.43 5.10 -0.90
C GLN A 172 -11.80 6.33 -0.09
N GLY A 173 -11.67 6.27 1.24
CA GLY A 173 -11.88 7.41 2.12
C GLY A 173 -11.05 8.62 1.70
N SER A 174 -9.77 8.43 1.43
CA SER A 174 -8.85 9.49 0.98
C SER A 174 -8.90 9.75 -0.53
N GLY A 175 -9.58 8.90 -1.30
CA GLY A 175 -9.66 8.97 -2.76
C GLY A 175 -8.51 8.26 -3.48
N LEU A 176 -7.74 7.43 -2.77
CA LEU A 176 -6.68 6.58 -3.31
C LEU A 176 -7.31 5.36 -3.99
N GLN A 177 -6.74 4.95 -5.11
CA GLN A 177 -7.03 3.68 -5.77
C GLN A 177 -6.02 2.64 -5.30
N VAL A 178 -6.50 1.46 -4.89
CA VAL A 178 -5.65 0.37 -4.43
C VAL A 178 -5.73 -0.80 -5.40
N THR A 179 -4.56 -1.28 -5.81
CA THR A 179 -4.35 -2.54 -6.52
C THR A 179 -3.68 -3.53 -5.56
N VAL A 180 -4.28 -4.69 -5.37
CA VAL A 180 -3.73 -5.74 -4.49
C VAL A 180 -3.02 -6.79 -5.34
N ALA A 181 -1.76 -7.08 -5.02
CA ALA A 181 -0.99 -8.11 -5.69
C ALA A 181 -1.52 -9.53 -5.36
N PRO A 182 -1.40 -10.50 -6.29
CA PRO A 182 -1.82 -11.87 -6.04
C PRO A 182 -1.04 -12.50 -4.88
N GLY A 183 -1.72 -13.38 -4.11
CA GLY A 183 -1.12 -14.04 -2.93
C GLY A 183 -1.45 -13.38 -1.59
N PHE A 184 -2.40 -12.44 -1.55
CA PHE A 184 -2.87 -11.82 -0.31
C PHE A 184 -3.73 -12.79 0.52
N LYS A 185 -3.37 -13.00 1.79
CA LYS A 185 -4.20 -13.74 2.74
C LYS A 185 -5.33 -12.82 3.24
N ASP A 186 -6.57 -13.15 2.90
CA ASP A 186 -7.72 -12.38 3.37
C ASP A 186 -8.15 -12.87 4.76
N GLN A 187 -7.89 -12.05 5.77
CA GLN A 187 -8.20 -12.33 7.17
C GLN A 187 -9.12 -11.25 7.75
N ARG A 188 -9.89 -11.60 8.78
CA ARG A 188 -10.74 -10.63 9.47
C ARG A 188 -9.91 -9.76 10.41
N VAL A 189 -10.12 -8.45 10.34
CA VAL A 189 -9.36 -7.44 11.09
C VAL A 189 -10.30 -6.45 11.77
N SER A 190 -9.82 -5.85 12.85
CA SER A 190 -10.46 -4.75 13.56
C SER A 190 -9.42 -3.68 13.82
N LEU A 191 -9.73 -2.43 13.45
CA LEU A 191 -8.80 -1.31 13.37
C LEU A 191 -9.43 -0.10 14.07
N ASP A 192 -8.68 0.58 14.93
CA ASP A 192 -9.03 1.90 15.50
C ASP A 192 -7.78 2.79 15.39
N TYR A 193 -7.76 3.62 14.36
CA TYR A 193 -6.70 4.60 14.13
C TYR A 193 -7.29 6.01 14.22
N ARG A 194 -6.56 6.93 14.86
CA ARG A 194 -7.02 8.31 15.07
C ARG A 194 -5.94 9.32 14.73
N GLY A 195 -6.33 10.38 14.05
CA GLY A 195 -5.44 11.49 13.68
C GLY A 195 -4.30 11.08 12.74
N LEU A 196 -4.43 9.99 11.98
CA LEU A 196 -3.41 9.52 11.05
C LEU A 196 -3.82 9.80 9.60
N SER A 197 -2.84 10.03 8.72
CA SER A 197 -3.13 10.11 7.28
C SER A 197 -3.49 8.73 6.73
N ALA A 198 -4.20 8.68 5.61
CA ALA A 198 -4.57 7.40 5.02
C ALA A 198 -3.35 6.55 4.63
N LEU A 199 -2.24 7.18 4.24
CA LEU A 199 -1.00 6.50 3.92
C LEU A 199 -0.35 5.90 5.18
N ASP A 200 -0.32 6.66 6.28
CA ASP A 200 0.22 6.18 7.56
C ASP A 200 -0.61 5.01 8.12
N ILE A 201 -1.94 5.07 7.99
CA ILE A 201 -2.84 3.98 8.39
C ILE A 201 -2.53 2.73 7.56
N LEU A 202 -2.42 2.86 6.25
CA LEU A 202 -2.11 1.74 5.36
C LEU A 202 -0.72 1.16 5.62
N GLN A 203 0.26 2.00 5.96
CA GLN A 203 1.60 1.56 6.34
C GLN A 203 1.61 0.82 7.68
N ALA A 204 0.92 1.36 8.69
CA ALA A 204 0.77 0.70 10.00
C ALA A 204 0.03 -0.65 9.88
N MET A 205 -1.00 -0.71 9.03
CA MET A 205 -1.67 -1.98 8.70
C MET A 205 -0.69 -2.95 8.02
N GLY A 206 0.18 -2.46 7.14
CA GLY A 206 1.21 -3.26 6.48
C GLY A 206 2.18 -3.92 7.46
N GLU A 207 2.67 -3.15 8.43
CA GLU A 207 3.52 -3.65 9.51
C GLU A 207 2.82 -4.69 10.38
N GLN A 208 1.54 -4.50 10.67
CA GLN A 208 0.77 -5.38 11.54
C GLN A 208 0.32 -6.68 10.86
N TYR A 209 -0.03 -6.61 9.57
CA TYR A 209 -0.64 -7.72 8.83
C TYR A 209 0.25 -8.33 7.74
N GLY A 210 1.52 -7.90 7.67
CA GLY A 210 2.51 -8.53 6.80
C GLY A 210 2.36 -8.16 5.32
N PHE A 211 2.21 -6.86 5.03
CA PHE A 211 2.22 -6.37 3.66
C PHE A 211 2.94 -5.03 3.54
N THR A 212 3.28 -4.65 2.32
CA THR A 212 3.96 -3.39 2.01
C THR A 212 3.13 -2.62 1.00
N VAL A 213 3.05 -1.30 1.21
CA VAL A 213 2.32 -0.38 0.35
C VAL A 213 3.32 0.41 -0.49
N PHE A 214 3.17 0.35 -1.80
CA PHE A 214 3.97 1.08 -2.77
C PHE A 214 3.11 2.10 -3.49
N GLN A 215 3.61 3.31 -3.69
CA GLN A 215 2.94 4.31 -4.51
C GLN A 215 3.41 4.16 -5.96
N GLU A 216 2.52 3.71 -6.85
CA GLU A 216 2.85 3.53 -8.27
C GLU A 216 2.72 4.84 -9.05
N SER A 217 1.70 5.63 -8.73
CA SER A 217 1.47 6.95 -9.30
C SER A 217 0.63 7.81 -8.35
N GLU A 218 0.39 9.07 -8.72
CA GLU A 218 -0.38 9.98 -7.88
C GLU A 218 -1.80 9.46 -7.66
N GLY A 219 -2.12 9.09 -6.41
CA GLY A 219 -3.41 8.49 -6.08
C GLY A 219 -3.55 6.99 -6.33
N HIS A 220 -2.51 6.29 -6.79
CA HIS A 220 -2.53 4.83 -7.00
C HIS A 220 -1.52 4.11 -6.10
N LEU A 221 -2.01 3.13 -5.35
CA LEU A 221 -1.25 2.34 -4.41
C LEU A 221 -1.26 0.86 -4.82
N LEU A 222 -0.09 0.24 -4.85
CA LEU A 222 0.11 -1.20 -4.99
C LEU A 222 0.38 -1.81 -3.61
N VAL A 223 -0.41 -2.80 -3.23
CA VAL A 223 -0.26 -3.51 -1.97
C VAL A 223 0.31 -4.90 -2.24
N VAL A 224 1.50 -5.16 -1.69
CA VAL A 224 2.26 -6.40 -1.91
C VAL A 224 2.36 -7.18 -0.60
N PRO A 225 1.99 -8.46 -0.55
CA PRO A 225 2.14 -9.25 0.66
C PRO A 225 3.63 -9.48 0.94
N ALA A 226 4.06 -9.24 2.18
CA ALA A 226 5.37 -9.67 2.63
C ALA A 226 5.27 -11.19 2.81
N ARG A 227 6.08 -11.96 2.07
CA ARG A 227 6.07 -13.43 2.12
C ARG A 227 6.13 -13.87 3.59
N SER A 228 5.02 -14.42 4.09
CA SER A 228 5.04 -15.19 5.33
C SER A 228 5.48 -16.58 4.95
N ASP A 229 6.72 -16.91 5.31
CA ASP A 229 7.28 -18.25 5.22
C ASP A 229 6.42 -19.23 6.03
N GLU A 230 5.42 -19.82 5.39
CA GLU A 230 4.78 -21.06 5.84
C GLU A 230 5.34 -22.24 5.05
N ASP A 231 6.67 -22.22 4.86
CA ASP A 231 7.50 -23.34 4.44
C ASP A 231 8.69 -23.46 5.42
N SER A 232 8.38 -23.43 6.72
CA SER A 232 9.31 -23.94 7.72
C SER A 232 9.20 -25.47 7.68
N PRO A 233 10.23 -26.21 7.20
CA PRO A 233 10.20 -27.67 7.31
C PRO A 233 10.12 -27.98 8.80
N ARG A 234 9.04 -28.68 9.19
CA ARG A 234 8.91 -29.28 10.51
C ARG A 234 10.24 -29.94 10.84
N ARG A 235 10.87 -29.52 11.95
CA ARG A 235 11.88 -30.33 12.62
C ARG A 235 11.19 -31.65 12.98
N VAL A 236 11.34 -32.64 12.10
CA VAL A 236 11.09 -34.04 12.44
C VAL A 236 12.26 -34.41 13.34
N GLY A 237 11.93 -34.69 14.60
CA GLY A 237 12.90 -35.20 15.55
C GLY A 237 13.44 -36.55 15.08
N ALA A 238 14.74 -36.71 15.26
CA ALA A 238 15.40 -37.98 15.56
C ALA A 238 16.60 -37.63 16.44
#